data_AF-A0A103S024-F1
#
_entry.id   AF-A0A103S024-F1
#
_cell.length_a   1.000
_cell.length_b   1.000
_cell.length_c   1.000
_cell.angle_alpha   90.00
_cell.angle_beta   90.00
_cell.angle_gamma   90.00
#
_symmetry.space_group_name_H-M   'P 1'
#
loop_
_entity.id
_entity.type
_entity.pdbx_description
1 polymer ?
#
loop_
_entity_poly.entity_id
_entity_poly.type
_entity_poly.pdbx_seq_one_letter_code
_entity_poly.pdbx_strand_id
1 'polypeptide(L)'
;MTMRKKFKDGQRVKFNQTYRENAKNTYQPGDSGTVVHVGTGWRPLISVKMDSGAVTTCFAARLDLIEELQFKAGDLVTPNFREHDRSFQMGKPYTVREYKPAISEGHVAVIYFESDDYGNTGRFRPADYYVPYVAHSFKIGDTVRVKNPEDFGGGWNGPMEVDWVFPWGHVRAIHPERGVGGFLPNQVERIDVHQKQPEPTTEFRIRKHGTALREVRGTPFATQQEAEQAVSRYTPGSIYEIVEVKVVRTVKVEQEVRVIDYKEAA
;
A
#
# COMPACT_ATOMS: atom_id res chain seq x y z
N MET A 1 -4.77 -43.18 27.00
CA MET A 1 -4.57 -41.75 26.67
C MET A 1 -5.80 -41.25 25.93
N THR A 2 -6.66 -40.50 26.60
CA THR A 2 -7.84 -39.88 25.98
C THR A 2 -7.35 -38.74 25.09
N MET A 3 -7.39 -38.90 23.76
CA MET A 3 -7.11 -37.77 22.87
C MET A 3 -8.13 -36.66 23.16
N ARG A 4 -7.61 -35.45 23.39
CA ARG A 4 -8.42 -34.22 23.55
C ARG A 4 -9.38 -34.12 22.37
N LYS A 5 -10.66 -33.80 22.65
CA LYS A 5 -11.63 -33.43 21.60
C LYS A 5 -10.99 -32.34 20.72
N LYS A 6 -10.80 -32.64 19.42
CA LYS A 6 -10.15 -31.72 18.46
C LYS A 6 -10.98 -30.46 18.22
N PHE A 7 -12.30 -30.54 18.39
CA PHE A 7 -13.25 -29.46 18.14
C PHE A 7 -14.30 -29.34 19.25
N LYS A 8 -14.99 -28.20 19.29
CA LYS A 8 -16.13 -27.86 20.16
C LYS A 8 -17.28 -27.34 19.31
N ASP A 9 -18.50 -27.50 19.81
CA ASP A 9 -19.69 -26.92 19.19
C ASP A 9 -19.53 -25.38 19.10
N GLY A 10 -19.99 -24.81 18.00
CA GLY A 10 -19.85 -23.39 17.66
C GLY A 10 -18.57 -23.03 16.91
N GLN A 11 -17.54 -23.91 16.85
CA GLN A 11 -16.28 -23.57 16.19
C GLN A 11 -16.38 -23.60 14.67
N ARG A 12 -15.68 -22.67 14.02
CA ARG A 12 -15.46 -22.70 12.57
C ARG A 12 -14.41 -23.71 12.14
N VAL A 13 -14.73 -24.42 11.07
CA VAL A 13 -13.85 -25.41 10.46
C VAL A 13 -13.88 -25.28 8.94
N LYS A 14 -12.81 -25.74 8.29
CA LYS A 14 -12.75 -25.93 6.84
C LYS A 14 -12.32 -27.34 6.50
N PHE A 15 -12.78 -27.84 5.36
CA PHE A 15 -12.26 -29.09 4.80
C PHE A 15 -10.81 -28.92 4.37
N ASN A 16 -9.94 -29.84 4.78
CA ASN A 16 -8.53 -29.85 4.39
C ASN A 16 -8.25 -30.75 3.17
N GLN A 17 -9.27 -31.48 2.72
CA GLN A 17 -9.24 -32.36 1.57
C GLN A 17 -10.66 -32.51 1.00
N THR A 18 -10.78 -32.97 -0.24
CA THR A 18 -12.09 -33.25 -0.84
C THR A 18 -12.86 -34.29 -0.02
N TYR A 19 -14.11 -33.99 0.32
CA TYR A 19 -15.00 -34.89 1.02
C TYR A 19 -16.28 -35.13 0.21
N ARG A 20 -16.50 -36.38 -0.17
CA ARG A 20 -17.71 -36.80 -0.87
C ARG A 20 -18.60 -37.55 0.10
N GLU A 21 -19.67 -36.90 0.53
CA GLU A 21 -20.68 -37.49 1.39
C GLU A 21 -21.66 -38.33 0.55
N ASN A 22 -22.12 -37.78 -0.58
CA ASN A 22 -22.98 -38.47 -1.54
C ASN A 22 -22.87 -37.82 -2.94
N ALA A 23 -23.70 -38.24 -3.90
CA ALA A 23 -23.66 -37.73 -5.27
C ALA A 23 -24.00 -36.23 -5.41
N LYS A 24 -24.73 -35.65 -4.44
CA LYS A 24 -25.13 -34.24 -4.43
C LYS A 24 -24.27 -33.37 -3.51
N ASN A 25 -23.60 -33.97 -2.51
CA ASN A 25 -22.81 -33.28 -1.51
C ASN A 25 -21.33 -33.69 -1.65
N THR A 26 -20.59 -32.89 -2.42
CA THR A 26 -19.12 -32.95 -2.50
C THR A 26 -18.55 -31.61 -2.06
N TYR A 27 -17.70 -31.65 -1.04
CA TYR A 27 -17.06 -30.48 -0.46
C TYR A 27 -15.58 -30.47 -0.86
N GLN A 28 -15.11 -29.31 -1.30
CA GLN A 28 -13.73 -29.09 -1.73
C GLN A 28 -12.84 -28.63 -0.57
N PRO A 29 -11.50 -28.79 -0.68
CA PRO A 29 -10.59 -28.17 0.26
C PRO A 29 -10.84 -26.67 0.35
N GLY A 30 -10.96 -26.16 1.58
CA GLY A 30 -11.29 -24.75 1.86
C GLY A 30 -12.76 -24.49 2.14
N ASP A 31 -13.68 -25.37 1.77
CA ASP A 31 -15.11 -25.23 2.08
C ASP A 31 -15.31 -25.19 3.60
N SER A 32 -16.05 -24.19 4.07
CA SER A 32 -16.18 -23.85 5.48
C SER A 32 -17.58 -24.05 6.05
N GLY A 33 -17.64 -24.22 7.36
CA GLY A 33 -18.87 -24.32 8.13
C GLY A 33 -18.65 -24.21 9.63
N THR A 34 -19.74 -24.35 10.39
CA THR A 34 -19.76 -24.28 11.85
C THR A 34 -20.04 -25.65 12.44
N VAL A 35 -19.24 -26.09 13.40
CA VAL A 35 -19.47 -27.34 14.15
C VAL A 35 -20.76 -27.19 14.96
N VAL A 36 -21.76 -28.03 14.68
CA VAL A 36 -23.05 -28.04 15.40
C VAL A 36 -23.17 -29.19 16.38
N HIS A 37 -22.37 -30.25 16.20
CA HIS A 37 -22.33 -31.37 17.13
C HIS A 37 -21.01 -32.14 17.02
N VAL A 38 -20.38 -32.41 18.18
CA VAL A 38 -19.23 -33.32 18.31
C VAL A 38 -19.67 -34.66 18.90
N GLY A 39 -19.69 -35.70 18.06
CA GLY A 39 -20.05 -37.05 18.47
C GLY A 39 -19.11 -37.65 19.52
N THR A 40 -19.58 -38.66 20.24
CA THR A 40 -18.82 -39.37 21.28
C THR A 40 -18.13 -40.61 20.72
N GLY A 41 -16.90 -40.89 21.18
CA GLY A 41 -16.17 -42.13 20.83
C GLY A 41 -14.71 -41.89 20.43
N TRP A 42 -14.00 -42.97 20.10
CA TRP A 42 -12.57 -42.92 19.74
C TRP A 42 -12.29 -42.25 18.38
N ARG A 43 -13.29 -42.26 17.47
CA ARG A 43 -13.27 -41.50 16.20
C ARG A 43 -14.52 -40.62 16.14
N PRO A 44 -14.52 -39.45 16.79
CA PRO A 44 -15.70 -38.60 16.85
C PRO A 44 -16.05 -38.11 15.45
N LEU A 45 -17.31 -38.33 15.07
CA LEU A 45 -17.91 -37.69 13.92
C LEU A 45 -18.31 -36.27 14.30
N ILE A 46 -18.00 -35.32 13.42
CA ILE A 46 -18.26 -33.91 13.58
C ILE A 46 -19.37 -33.55 12.61
N SER A 47 -20.50 -33.06 13.14
CA SER A 47 -21.55 -32.49 12.30
C SER A 47 -21.26 -31.01 12.11
N VAL A 48 -21.24 -30.59 10.85
CA VAL A 48 -20.91 -29.23 10.41
C VAL A 48 -22.09 -28.68 9.62
N LYS A 49 -22.60 -27.53 10.06
CA LYS A 49 -23.49 -26.70 9.25
C LYS A 49 -22.62 -25.86 8.30
N MET A 50 -22.59 -26.26 7.04
CA MET A 50 -21.84 -25.60 5.98
C MET A 50 -22.38 -24.20 5.72
N ASP A 51 -21.52 -23.31 5.23
CA ASP A 51 -21.90 -21.94 4.87
C ASP A 51 -22.94 -21.92 3.73
N SER A 52 -23.02 -22.99 2.93
CA SER A 52 -24.10 -23.22 1.95
C SER A 52 -25.47 -23.52 2.55
N GLY A 53 -25.55 -23.68 3.88
CA GLY A 53 -26.76 -24.04 4.62
C GLY A 53 -26.95 -25.54 4.81
N ALA A 54 -26.22 -26.39 4.08
CA ALA A 54 -26.28 -27.84 4.24
C ALA A 54 -25.67 -28.29 5.59
N VAL A 55 -26.15 -29.39 6.16
CA VAL A 55 -25.51 -30.05 7.31
C VAL A 55 -24.88 -31.34 6.84
N THR A 56 -23.62 -31.55 7.18
CA THR A 56 -22.87 -32.77 6.85
C THR A 56 -22.16 -33.33 8.08
N THR A 57 -21.88 -34.63 8.07
CA THR A 57 -21.18 -35.30 9.17
C THR A 57 -19.91 -35.97 8.66
N CYS A 58 -18.75 -35.61 9.21
CA CYS A 58 -17.46 -36.13 8.76
C CYS A 58 -16.49 -36.44 9.91
N PHE A 59 -15.38 -37.14 9.63
CA PHE A 59 -14.34 -37.37 10.62
C PHE A 59 -13.54 -36.09 10.90
N ALA A 60 -13.21 -35.85 12.18
CA ALA A 60 -12.39 -34.70 12.61
C ALA A 60 -11.04 -34.56 11.89
N ALA A 61 -10.49 -35.65 11.34
CA ALA A 61 -9.25 -35.63 10.56
C ALA A 61 -9.39 -34.89 9.21
N ARG A 62 -10.61 -34.74 8.68
CA ARG A 62 -10.90 -34.04 7.42
C ARG A 62 -11.06 -32.53 7.57
N LEU A 63 -11.01 -32.04 8.80
CA LEU A 63 -11.28 -30.67 9.14
C LEU A 63 -10.03 -30.04 9.77
N ASP A 64 -9.79 -28.79 9.39
CA ASP A 64 -8.90 -27.89 10.08
C ASP A 64 -9.72 -26.84 10.81
N LEU A 65 -9.27 -26.47 12.01
CA LEU A 65 -9.85 -25.35 12.74
C LEU A 65 -9.58 -24.09 11.92
N ILE A 66 -10.61 -23.30 11.66
CA ILE A 66 -10.41 -21.92 11.24
C ILE A 66 -10.20 -21.15 12.53
N GLU A 67 -8.99 -20.64 12.74
CA GLU A 67 -8.74 -19.76 13.86
C GLU A 67 -9.68 -18.56 13.75
N GLU A 68 -10.61 -18.48 14.71
CA GLU A 68 -11.49 -17.34 14.82
C GLU A 68 -10.63 -16.18 15.29
N LEU A 69 -10.45 -15.19 14.42
CA LEU A 69 -9.87 -13.92 14.80
C LEU A 69 -10.80 -13.29 15.85
N GLN A 70 -10.39 -13.39 17.11
CA GLN A 70 -11.07 -12.72 18.21
C GLN A 70 -10.56 -11.29 18.25
N PHE A 71 -11.48 -10.35 18.11
CA PHE A 71 -11.20 -8.93 18.28
C PHE A 71 -11.65 -8.49 19.67
N LYS A 72 -11.04 -7.42 20.17
CA LYS A 72 -11.46 -6.72 21.39
C LYS A 72 -11.73 -5.25 21.08
N ALA A 73 -12.47 -4.60 21.97
CA ALA A 73 -12.63 -3.16 21.93
C ALA A 73 -11.24 -2.47 21.90
N GLY A 74 -11.09 -1.47 21.02
CA GLY A 74 -9.85 -0.76 20.74
C GLY A 74 -8.95 -1.38 19.67
N ASP A 75 -9.21 -2.61 19.20
CA ASP A 75 -8.43 -3.17 18.09
C ASP A 75 -8.65 -2.38 16.81
N LEU A 76 -7.58 -2.17 16.03
CA LEU A 76 -7.69 -1.67 14.67
C LEU A 76 -7.84 -2.84 13.71
N VAL A 77 -8.82 -2.77 12.83
CA VAL A 77 -9.08 -3.79 11.79
C VAL A 77 -9.27 -3.14 10.43
N THR A 78 -9.19 -3.93 9.37
CA THR A 78 -9.49 -3.46 8.00
C THR A 78 -10.32 -4.48 7.24
N PRO A 79 -11.21 -4.03 6.32
CA PRO A 79 -12.01 -4.93 5.50
C PRO A 79 -11.17 -5.84 4.61
N ASN A 80 -11.62 -7.09 4.46
CA ASN A 80 -11.11 -8.06 3.49
C ASN A 80 -12.05 -8.16 2.27
N PHE A 81 -11.77 -9.11 1.36
CA PHE A 81 -12.50 -9.25 0.09
C PHE A 81 -14.00 -9.63 0.23
N ARG A 82 -14.43 -10.03 1.43
CA ARG A 82 -15.83 -10.37 1.74
C ARG A 82 -16.66 -9.15 2.11
N GLU A 83 -16.04 -8.03 2.48
CA GLU A 83 -16.78 -6.80 2.74
C GLU A 83 -17.27 -6.19 1.42
N HIS A 84 -18.56 -5.87 1.38
CA HIS A 84 -19.25 -5.42 0.18
C HIS A 84 -19.95 -4.06 0.38
N ASP A 85 -20.05 -3.56 1.61
CA ASP A 85 -20.56 -2.22 1.88
C ASP A 85 -19.52 -1.17 1.48
N ARG A 86 -19.89 -0.31 0.53
CA ARG A 86 -19.04 0.74 -0.03
C ARG A 86 -18.60 1.80 0.99
N SER A 87 -19.26 1.86 2.14
CA SER A 87 -18.86 2.74 3.25
C SER A 87 -17.56 2.26 3.91
N PHE A 88 -17.21 0.98 3.75
CA PHE A 88 -16.00 0.36 4.27
C PHE A 88 -14.94 0.20 3.18
N GLN A 89 -13.96 1.10 3.20
CA GLN A 89 -12.81 1.07 2.31
C GLN A 89 -11.77 0.05 2.79
N MET A 90 -11.38 -0.87 1.91
CA MET A 90 -10.26 -1.78 2.15
C MET A 90 -8.96 -1.00 2.42
N GLY A 91 -8.15 -1.45 3.38
CA GLY A 91 -6.89 -0.81 3.77
C GLY A 91 -7.04 0.40 4.70
N LYS A 92 -8.26 0.93 4.89
CA LYS A 92 -8.54 1.92 5.95
C LYS A 92 -8.65 1.21 7.31
N PRO A 93 -8.05 1.74 8.39
CA PRO A 93 -8.24 1.21 9.73
C PRO A 93 -9.59 1.62 10.32
N TYR A 94 -10.25 0.68 11.00
CA TYR A 94 -11.49 0.87 11.74
C TYR A 94 -11.27 0.40 13.19
N THR A 95 -11.66 1.21 14.17
CA THR A 95 -11.54 0.85 15.58
C THR A 95 -12.74 0.03 16.03
N VAL A 96 -12.49 -1.18 16.52
CA VAL A 96 -13.50 -2.05 17.12
C VAL A 96 -14.01 -1.40 18.41
N ARG A 97 -15.30 -1.10 18.48
CA ARG A 97 -15.98 -0.70 19.72
C ARG A 97 -16.34 -1.89 20.58
N GLU A 98 -16.88 -2.93 19.94
CA GLU A 98 -17.41 -4.10 20.62
C GLU A 98 -17.30 -5.32 19.71
N TYR A 99 -16.95 -6.46 20.29
CA TYR A 99 -16.96 -7.75 19.63
C TYR A 99 -17.94 -8.66 20.36
N LYS A 100 -18.94 -9.17 19.66
CA LYS A 100 -19.91 -10.14 20.19
C LYS A 100 -19.74 -11.48 19.48
N PRO A 101 -19.37 -12.56 20.18
CA PRO A 101 -19.47 -13.91 19.64
C PRO A 101 -20.93 -14.16 19.24
N ALA A 102 -21.17 -14.56 17.99
CA ALA A 102 -22.52 -14.76 17.48
C ALA A 102 -22.89 -16.25 17.63
N ILE A 103 -23.85 -16.54 18.49
CA ILE A 103 -24.33 -17.92 18.74
C ILE A 103 -25.47 -18.30 17.77
N SER A 104 -26.01 -17.34 17.02
CA SER A 104 -27.13 -17.56 16.09
C SER A 104 -26.80 -16.98 14.71
N GLU A 105 -27.09 -17.76 13.66
CA GLU A 105 -27.09 -17.38 12.23
C GLU A 105 -25.84 -17.69 11.38
N GLY A 106 -24.92 -18.55 11.83
CA GLY A 106 -23.85 -19.07 10.95
C GLY A 106 -22.71 -18.09 10.66
N HIS A 107 -22.81 -16.87 11.17
CA HIS A 107 -21.66 -15.99 11.36
C HIS A 107 -21.06 -16.24 12.74
N VAL A 108 -19.73 -16.16 12.81
CA VAL A 108 -18.90 -16.62 13.92
C VAL A 108 -18.89 -15.61 15.08
N ALA A 109 -18.88 -14.33 14.72
CA ALA A 109 -18.91 -13.21 15.62
C ALA A 109 -19.27 -11.95 14.85
N VAL A 110 -19.64 -10.91 15.59
CA VAL A 110 -20.07 -9.63 15.08
C VAL A 110 -19.20 -8.53 15.69
N ILE A 111 -18.74 -7.61 14.85
CA ILE A 111 -17.96 -6.42 15.23
C ILE A 111 -18.85 -5.18 15.12
N TYR A 112 -18.73 -4.31 16.13
CA TYR A 112 -19.24 -2.94 16.11
C TYR A 112 -18.04 -1.98 16.08
N PHE A 113 -18.17 -0.85 15.40
CA PHE A 113 -17.10 0.13 15.26
C PHE A 113 -17.38 1.41 16.07
N GLU A 114 -16.32 2.14 16.45
CA GLU A 114 -16.40 3.41 17.21
C GLU A 114 -16.90 4.62 16.38
N SER A 115 -17.45 4.37 15.18
CA SER A 115 -17.83 5.32 14.13
C SER A 115 -16.68 5.81 13.25
N ASP A 116 -16.85 5.65 11.95
CA ASP A 116 -16.17 6.43 10.90
C ASP A 116 -16.94 6.42 9.55
N ASP A 117 -18.21 6.05 9.59
CA ASP A 117 -19.16 5.83 8.49
C ASP A 117 -20.21 6.96 8.43
N TYR A 118 -19.75 8.21 8.37
CA TYR A 118 -20.62 9.39 8.28
C TYR A 118 -21.69 9.49 9.40
N GLY A 119 -21.43 8.91 10.57
CA GLY A 119 -22.29 9.01 11.76
C GLY A 119 -23.22 7.82 12.05
N ASN A 120 -23.00 6.65 11.45
CA ASN A 120 -23.90 5.49 11.62
C ASN A 120 -23.38 4.44 12.63
N THR A 121 -23.21 4.86 13.89
CA THR A 121 -22.70 4.05 15.02
C THR A 121 -23.47 2.77 15.37
N GLY A 122 -24.52 2.42 14.62
CA GLY A 122 -25.41 1.27 14.87
C GLY A 122 -25.17 0.05 13.98
N ARG A 123 -24.31 0.13 12.94
CA ARG A 123 -24.09 -1.01 12.03
C ARG A 123 -23.14 -2.03 12.65
N PHE A 124 -23.55 -3.29 12.58
CA PHE A 124 -22.78 -4.44 13.01
C PHE A 124 -22.33 -5.24 11.79
N ARG A 125 -21.17 -5.89 11.86
CA ARG A 125 -20.59 -6.62 10.73
C ARG A 125 -20.08 -8.00 11.11
N PRO A 126 -20.17 -9.00 10.22
CA PRO A 126 -19.52 -10.29 10.44
C PRO A 126 -18.02 -10.10 10.67
N ALA A 127 -17.49 -10.67 11.75
CA ALA A 127 -16.09 -10.52 12.12
C ALA A 127 -15.13 -11.10 11.07
N ASP A 128 -15.57 -12.13 10.33
CA ASP A 128 -14.78 -12.79 9.30
C ASP A 128 -14.61 -11.94 8.02
N TYR A 129 -15.24 -10.77 7.95
CA TYR A 129 -15.07 -9.81 6.86
C TYR A 129 -13.91 -8.84 7.14
N TYR A 130 -13.30 -8.95 8.31
CA TYR A 130 -12.25 -8.07 8.79
C TYR A 130 -11.03 -8.88 9.20
N VAL A 131 -9.87 -8.24 9.10
CA VAL A 131 -8.58 -8.78 9.57
C VAL A 131 -7.90 -7.74 10.45
N PRO A 132 -6.99 -8.14 11.36
CA PRO A 132 -6.20 -7.19 12.13
C PRO A 132 -5.53 -6.17 11.21
N TYR A 133 -5.71 -4.89 11.49
CA TYR A 133 -5.05 -3.83 10.76
C TYR A 133 -3.58 -3.83 11.16
N VAL A 134 -2.73 -4.17 10.20
CA VAL A 134 -1.30 -3.94 10.33
C VAL A 134 -1.04 -2.61 9.68
N ALA A 135 -0.67 -1.58 10.47
CA ALA A 135 -0.28 -0.28 9.94
C ALA A 135 0.73 -0.50 8.81
N HIS A 136 0.30 -0.25 7.57
CA HIS A 136 1.16 -0.51 6.43
C HIS A 136 2.29 0.51 6.47
N SER A 137 3.51 0.02 6.65
CA SER A 137 4.71 0.85 6.65
C SER A 137 4.97 1.49 5.28
N PHE A 138 4.22 1.12 4.24
CA PHE A 138 4.38 1.53 2.85
C PHE A 138 3.11 2.16 2.28
N LYS A 139 3.26 3.13 1.39
CA LYS A 139 2.19 3.80 0.63
C LYS A 139 2.53 3.84 -0.85
N ILE A 140 1.53 4.04 -1.70
CA ILE A 140 1.73 4.27 -3.14
C ILE A 140 2.65 5.48 -3.33
N GLY A 141 3.62 5.36 -4.24
CA GLY A 141 4.66 6.34 -4.51
C GLY A 141 5.88 6.26 -3.59
N ASP A 142 5.86 5.38 -2.57
CA ASP A 142 7.10 5.06 -1.87
C ASP A 142 8.08 4.34 -2.80
N THR A 143 9.37 4.53 -2.59
CA THR A 143 10.39 3.71 -3.21
C THR A 143 10.88 2.64 -2.24
N VAL A 144 10.92 1.40 -2.70
CA VAL A 144 11.33 0.24 -1.91
C VAL A 144 12.42 -0.55 -2.62
N ARG A 145 13.16 -1.37 -1.88
CA ARG A 145 14.04 -2.41 -2.44
C ARG A 145 13.83 -3.74 -1.73
N VAL A 146 14.14 -4.85 -2.40
CA VAL A 146 14.16 -6.17 -1.77
C VAL A 146 15.35 -6.25 -0.80
N LYS A 147 15.13 -6.73 0.43
CA LYS A 147 16.19 -6.86 1.44
C LYS A 147 17.23 -7.90 1.06
N ASN A 148 16.77 -9.05 0.55
CA ASN A 148 17.59 -10.18 0.12
C ASN A 148 17.26 -10.55 -1.34
N PRO A 149 17.89 -9.91 -2.34
CA PRO A 149 17.59 -10.17 -3.74
C PRO A 149 17.84 -11.63 -4.17
N GLU A 150 18.75 -12.34 -3.49
CA GLU A 150 19.08 -13.74 -3.77
C GLU A 150 17.90 -14.69 -3.58
N ASP A 151 17.03 -14.41 -2.60
CA ASP A 151 15.79 -15.17 -2.35
C ASP A 151 14.81 -15.09 -3.55
N PHE A 152 15.06 -14.14 -4.47
CA PHE A 152 14.29 -13.91 -5.69
C PHE A 152 15.12 -14.08 -6.95
N GLY A 153 16.19 -14.89 -6.89
CA GLY A 153 17.05 -15.19 -8.03
C GLY A 153 17.96 -14.04 -8.46
N GLY A 154 18.27 -13.12 -7.53
CA GLY A 154 19.21 -11.99 -7.71
C GLY A 154 18.69 -10.86 -8.61
N GLY A 155 17.55 -11.06 -9.25
CA GLY A 155 17.05 -10.22 -10.32
C GLY A 155 16.26 -8.98 -9.91
N TRP A 156 15.89 -8.88 -8.64
CA TRP A 156 15.07 -7.82 -8.07
C TRP A 156 15.90 -6.83 -7.25
N ASN A 157 17.16 -6.66 -7.64
CA ASN A 157 18.06 -5.74 -6.99
C ASN A 157 17.88 -4.33 -7.55
N GLY A 158 17.56 -3.37 -6.68
CA GLY A 158 17.40 -1.96 -7.07
C GLY A 158 16.15 -1.31 -6.49
N PRO A 159 16.00 0.01 -6.71
CA PRO A 159 14.83 0.76 -6.31
C PRO A 159 13.61 0.39 -7.16
N MET A 160 12.47 0.24 -6.51
CA MET A 160 11.18 -0.07 -7.13
C MET A 160 10.11 0.87 -6.56
N GLU A 161 9.31 1.48 -7.42
CA GLU A 161 8.22 2.34 -7.00
C GLU A 161 7.01 1.49 -6.60
N VAL A 162 6.43 1.75 -5.44
CA VAL A 162 5.20 1.11 -4.99
C VAL A 162 4.03 1.68 -5.77
N ASP A 163 3.41 0.86 -6.60
CA ASP A 163 2.24 1.24 -7.39
C ASP A 163 0.92 0.80 -6.73
N TRP A 164 0.97 -0.16 -5.80
CA TRP A 164 -0.19 -0.64 -5.06
C TRP A 164 0.19 -1.21 -3.69
N VAL A 165 -0.67 -1.00 -2.69
CA VAL A 165 -0.57 -1.66 -1.38
C VAL A 165 -1.84 -2.48 -1.18
N PHE A 166 -1.67 -3.78 -1.02
CA PHE A 166 -2.77 -4.70 -0.78
C PHE A 166 -3.28 -4.57 0.67
N PRO A 167 -4.59 -4.80 0.92
CA PRO A 167 -5.19 -4.67 2.26
C PRO A 167 -4.59 -5.60 3.32
N TRP A 168 -3.97 -6.70 2.91
CA TRP A 168 -3.24 -7.64 3.77
C TRP A 168 -1.74 -7.31 3.86
N GLY A 169 -1.36 -6.07 3.54
CA GLY A 169 -0.02 -5.51 3.69
C GLY A 169 0.97 -5.82 2.57
N HIS A 170 0.66 -6.73 1.64
CA HIS A 170 1.57 -6.95 0.51
C HIS A 170 1.70 -5.68 -0.31
N VAL A 171 2.86 -5.52 -0.93
CA VAL A 171 3.20 -4.36 -1.73
C VAL A 171 3.41 -4.83 -3.15
N ARG A 172 2.77 -4.17 -4.10
CA ARG A 172 3.10 -4.28 -5.51
C ARG A 172 4.05 -3.14 -5.85
N ALA A 173 5.20 -3.49 -6.42
CA ALA A 173 6.22 -2.52 -6.79
C ALA A 173 6.71 -2.78 -8.23
N ILE A 174 7.07 -1.72 -8.92
CA ILE A 174 7.52 -1.75 -10.31
C ILE A 174 9.03 -1.63 -10.35
N HIS A 175 9.70 -2.69 -10.79
CA HIS A 175 11.12 -2.68 -11.08
C HIS A 175 11.36 -2.13 -12.49
N PRO A 176 12.29 -1.17 -12.69
CA PRO A 176 12.49 -0.52 -13.99
C PRO A 176 12.85 -1.50 -15.11
N GLU A 177 13.60 -2.56 -14.79
CA GLU A 177 14.07 -3.54 -15.79
C GLU A 177 13.24 -4.84 -15.84
N ARG A 178 12.46 -5.12 -14.80
CA ARG A 178 11.76 -6.42 -14.65
C ARG A 178 10.25 -6.31 -14.63
N GLY A 179 9.72 -5.09 -14.52
CA GLY A 179 8.29 -4.85 -14.42
C GLY A 179 7.75 -5.13 -13.03
N VAL A 180 6.51 -5.60 -12.97
CA VAL A 180 5.71 -5.63 -11.74
C VAL A 180 6.05 -6.84 -10.88
N GLY A 181 6.36 -6.62 -9.60
CA GLY A 181 6.57 -7.64 -8.58
C GLY A 181 5.64 -7.47 -7.38
N GLY A 182 5.26 -8.58 -6.75
CA GLY A 182 4.47 -8.61 -5.51
C GLY A 182 5.32 -9.08 -4.34
N PHE A 183 5.32 -8.34 -3.24
CA PHE A 183 6.19 -8.56 -2.09
C PHE A 183 5.43 -8.49 -0.77
N LEU A 184 5.86 -9.29 0.21
CA LEU A 184 5.46 -9.14 1.60
C LEU A 184 6.12 -7.89 2.22
N PRO A 185 5.50 -7.22 3.21
CA PRO A 185 6.11 -6.08 3.91
C PRO A 185 7.50 -6.36 4.46
N ASN A 186 7.75 -7.59 4.92
CA ASN A 186 9.03 -7.97 5.53
C ASN A 186 10.13 -8.25 4.49
N GLN A 187 9.78 -8.49 3.23
CA GLN A 187 10.71 -8.77 2.12
C GLN A 187 11.31 -7.51 1.51
N VAL A 188 10.66 -6.37 1.71
CA VAL A 188 11.10 -5.07 1.18
C VAL A 188 11.38 -4.07 2.29
N GLU A 189 12.17 -3.07 1.98
CA GLU A 189 12.42 -1.92 2.86
C GLU A 189 12.29 -0.61 2.08
N ARG A 190 11.85 0.44 2.77
CA ARG A 190 11.73 1.78 2.18
C ARG A 190 13.13 2.33 2.02
N ILE A 191 13.39 2.93 0.87
CA ILE A 191 14.60 3.67 0.62
C ILE A 191 14.25 5.10 0.23
N ASP A 192 14.89 6.05 0.87
CA ASP A 192 14.83 7.43 0.45
C ASP A 192 15.70 7.59 -0.79
N VAL A 193 15.09 7.43 -1.95
CA VAL A 193 15.74 7.87 -3.19
C VAL A 193 15.71 9.39 -3.15
N HIS A 194 16.76 9.98 -2.59
CA HIS A 194 17.13 11.33 -2.96
C HIS A 194 17.33 11.29 -4.47
N GLN A 195 16.31 11.67 -5.23
CA GLN A 195 16.54 12.15 -6.58
C GLN A 195 17.62 13.21 -6.41
N LYS A 196 18.82 12.94 -6.91
CA LYS A 196 19.86 13.95 -7.02
C LYS A 196 19.18 15.11 -7.73
N GLN A 197 18.83 16.14 -6.97
CA GLN A 197 18.35 17.38 -7.55
C GLN A 197 19.42 17.74 -8.58
N PRO A 198 19.08 17.91 -9.86
CA PRO A 198 20.08 18.25 -10.85
C PRO A 198 20.82 19.46 -10.31
N GLU A 199 22.14 19.37 -10.25
CA GLU A 199 22.95 20.45 -9.69
C GLU A 199 22.54 21.75 -10.40
N PRO A 200 22.23 22.81 -9.63
CA PRO A 200 21.80 24.06 -10.23
C PRO A 200 22.87 24.49 -11.23
N THR A 201 22.47 24.62 -12.49
CA THR A 201 23.38 25.14 -13.51
C THR A 201 23.32 26.65 -13.44
N THR A 202 24.46 27.26 -13.14
CA THR A 202 24.63 28.72 -13.20
C THR A 202 24.91 29.11 -14.64
N GLU A 203 24.09 30.00 -15.18
CA GLU A 203 24.25 30.58 -16.52
C GLU A 203 24.34 32.11 -16.41
N PHE A 204 25.17 32.73 -17.24
CA PHE A 204 25.25 34.20 -17.35
C PHE A 204 24.49 34.68 -18.58
N ARG A 205 23.73 35.76 -18.45
CA ARG A 205 23.00 36.36 -19.57
C ARG A 205 23.18 37.87 -19.57
N ILE A 206 23.02 38.48 -20.74
CA ILE A 206 23.12 39.93 -20.95
C ILE A 206 21.72 40.45 -21.25
N ARG A 207 21.33 41.54 -20.62
CA ARG A 207 20.09 42.27 -20.92
C ARG A 207 20.35 43.76 -21.02
N LYS A 208 19.52 44.48 -21.76
CA LYS A 208 19.60 45.94 -21.83
C LYS A 208 19.11 46.55 -20.51
N HIS A 209 19.81 47.57 -20.00
CA HIS A 209 19.39 48.27 -18.80
C HIS A 209 17.96 48.80 -18.92
N GLY A 210 17.16 48.68 -17.85
CA GLY A 210 15.76 49.13 -17.80
C GLY A 210 14.72 48.17 -18.40
N THR A 211 15.11 46.99 -18.89
CA THR A 211 14.17 45.94 -19.31
C THR A 211 13.63 45.14 -18.11
N ALA A 212 12.53 44.40 -18.28
CA ALA A 212 11.99 43.58 -17.19
C ALA A 212 12.87 42.34 -16.93
N LEU A 213 13.12 42.02 -15.66
CA LEU A 213 13.89 40.83 -15.25
C LEU A 213 13.23 39.51 -15.65
N ARG A 214 11.91 39.51 -15.92
CA ARG A 214 11.16 38.33 -16.38
C ARG A 214 11.39 37.98 -17.85
N GLU A 215 12.13 38.82 -18.59
CA GLU A 215 12.36 38.68 -20.03
C GLU A 215 13.84 38.46 -20.37
N VAL A 216 14.61 37.84 -19.48
CA VAL A 216 16.01 37.47 -19.77
C VAL A 216 16.04 36.32 -20.78
N ARG A 217 15.86 36.65 -22.06
CA ARG A 217 15.91 35.76 -23.22
C ARG A 217 17.21 36.00 -23.98
N GLY A 218 17.90 34.93 -24.35
CA GLY A 218 19.16 34.99 -25.09
C GLY A 218 19.99 33.72 -24.92
N THR A 219 21.08 33.60 -25.69
CA THR A 219 22.06 32.52 -25.54
C THR A 219 22.79 32.68 -24.21
N PRO A 220 22.79 31.66 -23.32
CA PRO A 220 23.53 31.72 -22.08
C PRO A 220 25.05 31.64 -22.32
N PHE A 221 25.80 32.33 -21.48
CA PHE A 221 27.27 32.25 -21.40
C PHE A 221 27.67 31.37 -20.22
N ALA A 222 28.78 30.63 -20.37
CA ALA A 222 29.25 29.70 -19.35
C ALA A 222 29.95 30.43 -18.19
N THR A 223 30.51 31.61 -18.44
CA THR A 223 31.22 32.42 -17.44
C THR A 223 30.87 33.91 -17.54
N GLN A 224 31.06 34.65 -16.44
CA GLN A 224 30.93 36.11 -16.44
C GLN A 224 31.87 36.77 -17.45
N GLN A 225 33.11 36.30 -17.57
CA GLN A 225 34.11 36.87 -18.47
C GLN A 225 33.71 36.76 -19.94
N GLU A 226 33.07 35.65 -20.34
CA GLU A 226 32.50 35.51 -21.68
C GLU A 226 31.35 36.49 -21.92
N ALA A 227 30.49 36.70 -20.92
CA ALA A 227 29.43 37.68 -21.00
C ALA A 227 30.00 39.11 -21.12
N GLU A 228 31.04 39.45 -20.35
CA GLU A 228 31.72 40.75 -20.43
C GLU A 228 32.34 40.99 -21.82
N GLN A 229 33.02 39.99 -22.39
CA GLN A 229 33.57 40.07 -23.75
C GLN A 229 32.48 40.17 -24.82
N ALA A 230 31.29 39.61 -24.56
CA ALA A 230 30.16 39.75 -25.48
C ALA A 230 29.53 41.14 -25.39
N VAL A 231 29.54 41.82 -24.23
CA VAL A 231 29.00 43.19 -24.08
C VAL A 231 29.69 44.17 -25.04
N SER A 232 31.00 44.05 -25.26
CA SER A 232 31.75 44.93 -26.19
C SER A 232 31.34 44.78 -27.67
N ARG A 233 30.54 43.76 -28.02
CA ARG A 233 30.03 43.57 -29.38
C ARG A 233 28.65 44.20 -29.61
N TYR A 234 28.02 44.72 -28.56
CA TYR A 234 26.72 45.38 -28.66
C TYR A 234 26.86 46.86 -29.05
N THR A 235 25.72 47.53 -29.25
CA THR A 235 25.66 48.92 -29.70
C THR A 235 26.42 49.85 -28.75
N PRO A 236 27.49 50.53 -29.20
CA PRO A 236 28.26 51.45 -28.37
C PRO A 236 27.39 52.55 -27.75
N GLY A 237 27.72 52.95 -26.52
CA GLY A 237 26.98 53.98 -25.77
C GLY A 237 25.66 53.49 -25.13
N SER A 238 25.38 52.18 -25.16
CA SER A 238 24.26 51.57 -24.44
C SER A 238 24.75 50.82 -23.19
N ILE A 239 23.99 50.93 -22.10
CA ILE A 239 24.26 50.21 -20.84
C ILE A 239 23.54 48.86 -20.85
N TYR A 240 24.30 47.81 -20.55
CA TYR A 240 23.85 46.44 -20.41
C TYR A 240 24.11 45.93 -19.00
N GLU A 241 23.29 44.98 -18.59
CA GLU A 241 23.39 44.30 -17.30
C GLU A 241 23.79 42.85 -17.53
N ILE A 242 24.77 42.38 -16.76
CA ILE A 242 25.13 40.97 -16.68
C ILE A 242 24.36 40.37 -15.51
N VAL A 243 23.52 39.39 -15.82
CA VAL A 243 22.70 38.69 -14.85
C VAL A 243 23.17 37.25 -14.70
N GLU A 244 23.33 36.82 -13.46
CA GLU A 244 23.46 35.41 -13.09
C GLU A 244 22.08 34.81 -12.93
N VAL A 245 21.86 33.70 -13.63
CA VAL A 245 20.62 32.92 -13.61
C VAL A 245 20.95 31.54 -13.09
N LYS A 246 20.38 31.19 -11.94
CA LYS A 246 20.38 29.80 -11.47
C LYS A 246 19.16 29.09 -12.03
N VAL A 247 19.40 28.06 -12.83
CA VAL A 247 18.33 27.27 -13.44
C VAL A 247 18.20 25.94 -12.71
N VAL A 248 17.06 25.75 -12.04
CA VAL A 248 16.68 24.45 -11.46
C VAL A 248 15.70 23.78 -12.43
N ARG A 249 16.16 22.74 -13.14
CA ARG A 249 15.31 21.98 -14.08
C ARG A 249 14.44 20.97 -13.33
N THR A 250 13.42 21.46 -12.65
CA THR A 250 12.24 20.67 -12.27
C THR A 250 11.02 21.29 -12.95
N VAL A 251 9.89 20.58 -13.00
CA VAL A 251 8.70 20.87 -13.85
C VAL A 251 8.11 22.29 -13.67
N LYS A 252 8.60 23.07 -12.69
CA LYS A 252 8.51 24.52 -12.62
C LYS A 252 9.93 25.11 -12.67
N VAL A 253 10.22 25.90 -13.70
CA VAL A 253 11.47 26.66 -13.79
C VAL A 253 11.48 27.72 -12.68
N GLU A 254 12.15 27.44 -11.57
CA GLU A 254 12.52 28.46 -10.60
C GLU A 254 13.78 29.16 -11.13
N GLN A 255 13.65 30.46 -11.41
CA GLN A 255 14.76 31.32 -11.82
C GLN A 255 15.07 32.29 -10.69
N GLU A 256 16.26 32.15 -10.11
CA GLU A 256 16.85 33.20 -9.29
C GLU A 256 17.71 34.07 -10.21
N VAL A 257 17.36 35.35 -10.35
CA VAL A 257 18.06 36.31 -11.22
C VAL A 257 18.73 37.35 -10.34
N ARG A 258 20.07 37.46 -10.45
CA ARG A 258 20.86 38.48 -9.75
C ARG A 258 21.65 39.30 -10.77
N VAL A 259 21.55 40.63 -10.68
CA VAL A 259 22.43 41.53 -11.43
C VAL A 259 23.78 41.55 -10.74
N ILE A 260 24.84 41.26 -11.49
CA ILE A 260 26.22 41.23 -10.98
C ILE A 260 26.97 42.49 -11.40
N ASP A 261 26.75 42.98 -12.62
CA ASP A 261 27.51 44.11 -13.15
C ASP A 261 26.71 44.94 -14.19
N TYR A 262 27.12 46.19 -14.34
CA TYR A 262 26.66 47.15 -15.35
C TYR A 262 27.83 47.49 -16.27
N LYS A 263 27.66 47.23 -17.56
CA LYS A 263 28.70 47.47 -18.58
C LYS A 263 28.16 48.33 -19.71
N GLU A 264 28.91 49.35 -20.07
CA GLU A 264 28.70 50.10 -21.29
C GLU A 264 29.40 49.38 -22.45
N ALA A 265 28.72 49.24 -23.58
CA ALA A 265 29.36 48.75 -24.79
C ALA A 265 30.35 49.81 -25.30
N ALA A 266 31.60 49.40 -25.45
CA ALA A 266 32.74 50.24 -25.86
C ALA A 266 32.83 50.37 -27.39
#